data_AF-A0A661IGQ5-F1
#
_entry.id   AF-A0A661IGQ5-F1
#
_cell.length_a   1.000
_cell.length_b   1.000
_cell.length_c   1.000
_cell.angle_alpha   90.00
_cell.angle_beta   90.00
_cell.angle_gamma   90.00
#
_symmetry.space_group_name_H-M   'P 1'
#
loop_
_entity.id
_entity.type
_entity.pdbx_description
1 polymer ?
#
loop_
_entity_poly.entity_id
_entity_poly.type
_entity_poly.pdbx_seq_one_letter_code
_entity_poly.pdbx_strand_id
1 'polypeptide(L)' 'MVYIDNIYADEVMDSRGNPTVRATVVLSDGTKESAIVPSGASTGKREALELRDGGDRYGGKGVEKAVENVNSTISNE' A
#
# COMPACT_ATOMS: atom_id res chain seq x y z
N MET A 1 -20.23 2.25 18.83
CA MET A 1 -19.37 1.21 18.22
C MET A 1 -18.50 1.92 17.21
N VAL A 2 -17.18 1.83 17.33
CA VAL A 2 -16.25 2.42 16.36
C VAL A 2 -16.11 1.43 15.20
N TYR A 3 -16.21 1.93 13.97
CA TYR A 3 -16.08 1.14 12.75
C TYR A 3 -15.20 1.89 11.74
N ILE A 4 -14.72 1.17 10.72
CA ILE A 4 -13.91 1.76 9.65
C ILE A 4 -14.85 2.56 8.74
N ASP A 5 -14.62 3.87 8.66
CA ASP A 5 -15.43 4.80 7.87
C ASP A 5 -14.85 5.01 6.47
N ASN A 6 -13.51 5.02 6.35
CA ASN A 6 -12.83 5.13 5.06
C ASN A 6 -11.44 4.49 5.09
N ILE A 7 -11.02 3.96 3.93
CA ILE A 7 -9.67 3.46 3.68
C ILE A 7 -9.20 4.03 2.34
N TYR A 8 -7.99 4.56 2.30
CA TYR A 8 -7.35 4.94 1.05
C TYR A 8 -5.83 4.75 1.12
N ALA A 9 -5.18 4.69 -0.03
CA ALA A 9 -3.75 4.52 -0.16
C ALA A 9 -3.14 5.47 -1.20
N ASP A 10 -1.83 5.66 -1.06
CA ASP A 10 -1.00 6.44 -1.96
C ASP A 10 0.42 5.85 -2.08
N GLU A 11 1.08 6.14 -3.21
CA GLU A 11 2.46 5.73 -3.47
C GLU A 11 3.43 6.73 -2.81
N VAL A 12 4.30 6.21 -1.92
CA VAL A 12 5.35 6.97 -1.23
C VAL A 12 6.72 6.33 -1.46
N MET A 13 7.81 6.94 -0.99
CA MET A 13 9.16 6.42 -1.15
C MET A 13 9.70 5.73 0.11
N ASP A 14 10.33 4.57 -0.06
CA ASP A 14 11.07 3.87 0.99
C ASP A 14 12.44 4.53 1.26
N SER A 15 13.15 4.05 2.28
CA SER A 15 14.47 4.58 2.67
C SER A 15 15.58 4.36 1.62
N ARG A 16 15.30 3.57 0.57
CA ARG A 16 16.21 3.30 -0.56
C ARG A 16 15.75 4.00 -1.84
N GLY A 17 14.72 4.85 -1.76
CA GLY A 17 14.17 5.59 -2.91
C GLY A 17 13.34 4.73 -3.87
N ASN A 18 12.85 3.56 -3.45
CA ASN A 18 11.90 2.78 -4.24
C ASN A 18 10.46 3.12 -3.82
N PRO A 19 9.50 3.07 -4.74
CA PRO A 19 8.09 3.21 -4.39
C PRO A 19 7.61 2.16 -3.38
N THR A 20 6.71 2.53 -2.48
CA THR A 20 6.02 1.65 -1.55
C THR A 20 4.64 2.21 -1.21
N VAL A 21 3.77 1.40 -0.60
CA VAL A 21 2.39 1.79 -0.30
C VAL A 21 2.29 2.42 1.08
N ARG A 22 1.61 3.56 1.17
CA ARG A 22 1.03 4.07 2.41
C ARG A 22 -0.48 3.81 2.40
N ALA A 23 -1.01 3.24 3.46
CA ALA A 23 -2.45 3.10 3.67
C ALA A 23 -2.88 3.98 4.84
N THR A 24 -4.01 4.67 4.70
CA THR A 24 -4.64 5.49 5.73
C THR A 24 -6.03 4.96 6.02
N VAL A 25 -6.35 4.83 7.30
CA VAL A 25 -7.67 4.41 7.79
C VAL A 25 -8.29 5.56 8.59
N VAL A 26 -9.56 5.84 8.34
CA VAL A 26 -10.38 6.77 9.11
C VAL A 26 -11.49 5.97 9.79
N LEU A 27 -11.66 6.19 11.09
CA LEU A 27 -12.72 5.57 11.88
C LEU A 27 -13.90 6.52 12.07
N SER A 28 -15.06 5.97 12.42
CA SER A 28 -16.30 6.73 12.60
C SER A 28 -16.30 7.74 13.76
N ASP A 29 -15.28 7.70 14.62
CA ASP A 29 -15.04 8.70 15.68
C ASP A 29 -14.08 9.83 15.25
N GLY A 30 -13.62 9.82 14.00
CA GLY A 30 -12.68 10.79 13.43
C GLY A 30 -11.21 10.42 13.63
N THR A 31 -10.89 9.32 14.31
CA THR A 31 -9.50 8.82 14.40
C THR A 31 -8.96 8.54 13.00
N LYS A 32 -7.76 9.04 12.71
CA LYS A 32 -7.11 8.90 11.42
C LYS A 32 -5.67 8.49 11.61
N GLU A 33 -5.30 7.33 11.10
CA GLU A 33 -3.96 6.78 11.22
C GLU A 33 -3.47 6.26 9.87
N SER A 34 -2.14 6.29 9.68
CA SER A 34 -1.51 5.82 8.46
C SER A 34 -0.30 4.95 8.73
N ALA A 35 -0.08 3.95 7.87
CA ALA A 35 1.08 3.08 7.92
C ALA A 35 1.74 2.98 6.55
N ILE A 36 3.06 2.97 6.54
CA ILE A 36 3.88 2.75 5.33
C ILE A 36 4.49 1.36 5.44
N VAL A 37 4.26 0.51 4.43
CA VAL A 37 4.82 -0.84 4.43
C VAL A 37 6.29 -0.81 3.97
N PRO A 38 7.18 -1.61 4.59
CA PRO A 38 8.55 -1.75 4.10
C PRO A 38 8.57 -2.51 2.78
N SER A 39 9.51 -2.18 1.89
CA SER A 39 9.73 -2.95 0.66
C SER A 39 10.48 -4.25 0.95
N GLY A 40 9.99 -5.36 0.40
CA GLY A 40 10.60 -6.68 0.55
C GLY A 40 12.05 -6.71 0.03
N ALA A 41 12.93 -7.37 0.76
CA ALA A 41 14.29 -7.68 0.30
C ALA A 41 14.54 -9.20 0.19
N SER A 42 13.73 -10.01 0.89
CA SER A 42 13.82 -11.46 0.85
C SER A 42 13.15 -12.01 -0.41
N THR A 43 13.70 -13.10 -0.94
CA THR A 43 13.22 -13.79 -2.14
C THR A 43 12.78 -15.22 -1.82
N GLY A 44 12.22 -15.43 -0.62
CA GLY A 44 11.81 -16.75 -0.16
C GLY A 44 10.64 -17.28 -1.00
N LYS A 45 10.74 -18.54 -1.47
CA LYS A 45 9.72 -19.17 -2.33
C LYS A 45 8.36 -19.41 -1.64
N ARG A 46 8.26 -19.18 -0.33
CA ARG A 46 7.05 -19.39 0.49
C ARG A 46 6.62 -18.13 1.23
N GLU A 47 7.16 -16.98 0.86
CA GLU A 47 6.81 -15.70 1.45
C GLU A 47 5.61 -15.08 0.71
N ALA A 48 4.88 -14.20 1.39
CA ALA A 48 3.89 -13.37 0.73
C ALA A 48 4.60 -12.43 -0.25
N LEU A 49 4.12 -12.37 -1.49
CA LEU A 49 4.72 -11.58 -2.55
C LEU A 49 4.07 -10.19 -2.60
N GLU A 50 4.90 -9.15 -2.61
CA GLU A 50 4.45 -7.79 -2.90
C GLU A 50 4.05 -7.64 -4.38
N LEU A 51 3.06 -6.77 -4.64
CA LEU A 51 2.62 -6.46 -5.99
C LEU A 51 3.39 -5.25 -6.52
N ARG A 52 4.21 -5.48 -7.54
CA ARG A 52 4.93 -4.44 -8.30
C ARG A 52 4.30 -4.26 -9.67
N ASP A 53 4.35 -3.03 -10.18
CA ASP A 53 3.76 -2.67 -11.47
C ASP A 53 4.52 -3.29 -12.65
N GLY A 54 5.83 -3.46 -12.52
CA GLY A 54 6.70 -3.70 -13.68
C GLY A 54 6.79 -2.47 -14.58
N GLY A 55 7.26 -2.67 -15.82
CA GLY A 55 7.41 -1.59 -16.81
C GLY A 55 8.58 -0.63 -16.52
N ASP A 56 8.50 0.58 -17.07
CA ASP A 56 9.64 1.52 -17.10
C ASP A 56 9.74 2.41 -15.84
N ARG A 57 8.63 2.68 -15.15
CA ARG A 57 8.62 3.53 -13.94
C ARG A 57 9.42 2.87 -12.82
N TYR A 58 10.36 3.62 -12.24
CA TYR A 58 11.22 3.19 -11.14
C TYR A 58 11.94 1.84 -11.38
N GLY A 59 12.26 1.52 -12.64
CA GLY A 59 12.89 0.24 -12.99
C GLY A 59 11.97 -0.96 -12.72
N GLY A 60 10.66 -0.79 -12.90
CA GLY A 60 9.63 -1.80 -12.69
C GLY A 60 9.13 -1.93 -11.25
N LYS A 61 9.56 -1.03 -10.36
CA LYS A 61 9.27 -1.11 -8.91
C LYS A 61 8.09 -0.25 -8.46
N GLY A 62 7.36 0.37 -9.40
CA GLY A 62 6.11 1.07 -9.11
C GLY A 62 5.12 0.20 -8.33
N VAL A 63 4.23 0.85 -7.58
CA VAL A 63 3.19 0.19 -6.79
C VAL A 63 1.79 0.78 -7.04
N GLU A 64 1.57 1.45 -8.16
CA GLU A 64 0.27 2.05 -8.52
C GLU A 64 -0.84 1.00 -8.54
N LYS A 65 -0.55 -0.22 -9.02
CA LYS A 65 -1.54 -1.31 -9.02
C LYS A 65 -1.89 -1.76 -7.60
N ALA A 66 -0.91 -1.77 -6.69
CA ALA A 66 -1.16 -2.11 -5.30
C ALA A 66 -2.00 -1.02 -4.60
N VAL A 67 -1.70 0.25 -4.87
CA VAL A 67 -2.47 1.40 -4.38
C VAL A 67 -3.91 1.35 -4.89
N GLU A 68 -4.11 1.07 -6.18
CA GLU A 68 -5.44 0.95 -6.78
C GLU A 68 -6.26 -0.15 -6.12
N ASN A 69 -5.64 -1.31 -5.83
CA ASN A 69 -6.34 -2.39 -5.14
C ASN A 69 -6.83 -1.98 -3.74
N VAL A 70 -6.08 -1.13 -3.02
CA VAL A 70 -6.54 -0.59 -1.73
C VAL A 70 -7.72 0.35 -1.94
N ASN A 71 -7.62 1.29 -2.90
CA ASN A 71 -8.61 2.33 -3.17
C ASN A 71 -9.90 1.82 -3.85
N SER A 72 -9.91 0.57 -4.33
CA SER A 72 -11.04 0.02 -5.08
C SER A 72 -11.55 -1.32 -4.54
N THR A 73 -10.68 -2.29 -4.31
CA THR A 73 -11.12 -3.64 -3.92
C THR A 73 -11.27 -3.72 -2.41
N ILE A 74 -10.27 -3.25 -1.66
CA ILE A 74 -10.24 -3.37 -0.20
C ILE A 74 -11.15 -2.31 0.46
N SER A 75 -11.17 -1.08 -0.04
CA SER A 75 -12.01 -0.02 0.54
C SER A 75 -13.52 -0.23 0.38
N ASN A 76 -13.94 -1.13 -0.51
CA ASN A 76 -15.34 -1.42 -0.81
C ASN A 76 -15.87 -2.71 -0.15
N GLU A 77 -15.06 -3.40 0.65
CA GLU A 77 -15.52 -4.50 1.53
C GLU A 77 -16.15 -3.97 2.82
#